data_AF-A0A8S0WL62-F1
#
_entry.id   AF-A0A8S0WL62-F1
#
_cell.length_a   1.000
_cell.length_b   1.000
_cell.length_c   1.000
_cell.angle_alpha   90.00
_cell.angle_beta   90.00
_cell.angle_gamma   90.00
#
_symmetry.space_group_name_H-M   'P 1'
#
loop_
_entity.id
_entity.type
_entity.pdbx_description
1 polymer ?
#
loop_
_entity_poly.entity_id
_entity_poly.type
_entity_poly.pdbx_seq_one_letter_code
_entity_poly.pdbx_strand_id
1 'polypeptide(L)'
;MDEDCVNYVKNYADRTGRVVEEYEASIACNIDAEYLKSTKWPDRLADRIAAFGGSWKFIILFSLFLLSWVILNSVRFFWHFDPPPFILLNLVLSFIAAFQAPIIMMSQNRQAARDKHESVVDFAINYKAEREVDDMQSHLHRIEAQIAEIRELLNAKHDGVP
;
A
#
# COMPACT_ATOMS: atom_id res chain seq x y z
N MET A 1 -37.60 -11.70 4.35
CA MET A 1 -36.21 -11.70 4.83
C MET A 1 -36.09 -10.48 5.71
N ASP A 2 -35.87 -10.70 7.00
CA ASP A 2 -36.24 -9.79 8.09
C ASP A 2 -35.33 -8.55 8.18
N GLU A 3 -35.92 -7.37 8.40
CA GLU A 3 -35.23 -6.08 8.43
C GLU A 3 -34.23 -5.99 9.59
N ASP A 4 -34.52 -6.70 10.68
CA ASP A 4 -33.63 -6.88 11.84
C ASP A 4 -32.37 -7.69 11.50
N CYS A 5 -32.48 -8.71 10.64
CA CYS A 5 -31.34 -9.52 10.21
C CYS A 5 -30.38 -8.69 9.35
N VAL A 6 -30.93 -7.83 8.48
CA VAL A 6 -30.14 -6.89 7.66
C VAL A 6 -29.38 -5.88 8.53
N ASN A 7 -30.05 -5.30 9.54
CA ASN A 7 -29.41 -4.36 10.46
C ASN A 7 -28.37 -5.00 11.39
N TYR A 8 -28.58 -6.25 11.78
CA TYR A 8 -27.61 -7.02 12.56
C TYR A 8 -26.32 -7.29 11.77
N VAL A 9 -26.44 -7.81 10.54
CA VAL A 9 -25.29 -8.07 9.65
C VAL A 9 -24.53 -6.78 9.35
N LYS A 10 -25.24 -5.68 9.12
CA LYS A 10 -24.62 -4.38 8.84
C LYS A 10 -23.81 -3.85 10.03
N ASN A 11 -24.35 -3.94 11.25
CA ASN A 11 -23.63 -3.54 12.47
C ASN A 11 -22.40 -4.41 12.74
N TYR A 12 -22.48 -5.71 12.45
CA TYR A 12 -21.36 -6.63 12.65
C TYR A 12 -20.23 -6.35 11.67
N ALA A 13 -20.55 -6.17 10.38
CA ALA A 13 -19.59 -5.79 9.35
C ALA A 13 -18.90 -4.46 9.68
N ASP A 14 -19.66 -3.46 10.13
CA ASP A 14 -19.13 -2.13 10.47
C ASP A 14 -18.22 -2.17 11.70
N ARG A 15 -18.58 -2.95 12.72
CA ARG A 15 -17.71 -3.18 13.89
C ARG A 15 -16.41 -3.84 13.50
N THR A 16 -16.47 -4.95 12.76
CA THR A 16 -15.27 -5.69 12.33
C THR A 16 -14.35 -4.83 11.48
N GLY A 17 -14.92 -4.06 10.53
CA GLY A 17 -14.16 -3.11 9.72
C GLY A 17 -13.38 -2.11 10.57
N ARG A 18 -14.03 -1.54 11.59
CA ARG A 18 -13.40 -0.54 12.47
C ARG A 18 -12.24 -1.10 13.29
N VAL A 19 -12.33 -2.33 13.78
CA VAL A 19 -11.23 -2.95 14.55
C VAL A 19 -10.06 -3.30 13.63
N VAL A 20 -10.33 -3.82 12.43
CA VAL A 20 -9.29 -4.08 11.43
C VAL A 20 -8.59 -2.77 11.06
N GLU A 21 -9.35 -1.72 10.80
CA GLU A 21 -8.83 -0.39 10.44
C GLU A 21 -8.00 0.23 11.57
N GLU A 22 -8.39 0.05 12.83
CA GLU A 22 -7.62 0.50 14.00
C GLU A 22 -6.31 -0.29 14.19
N TYR A 23 -6.33 -1.62 13.98
CA TYR A 23 -5.14 -2.45 14.02
C TYR A 23 -4.19 -2.14 12.86
N GLU A 24 -4.70 -2.03 11.63
CA GLU A 24 -3.94 -1.63 10.45
C GLU A 24 -3.32 -0.24 10.64
N ALA A 25 -4.09 0.73 11.16
CA ALA A 25 -3.58 2.07 11.45
C ALA A 25 -2.48 2.07 12.53
N SER A 26 -2.65 1.26 13.59
CA SER A 26 -1.63 1.13 14.64
C SER A 26 -0.35 0.49 14.12
N ILE A 27 -0.45 -0.50 13.24
CA ILE A 27 0.70 -1.19 12.66
C ILE A 27 1.39 -0.28 11.64
N ALA A 28 0.62 0.34 10.73
CA ALA A 28 1.13 1.30 9.74
C ALA A 28 1.86 2.47 10.40
N CYS A 29 1.29 3.05 11.47
CA CYS A 29 1.92 4.16 12.18
C CYS A 29 3.27 3.79 12.82
N ASN A 30 3.37 2.58 13.38
CA ASN A 30 4.61 2.13 14.02
C ASN A 30 5.71 1.87 12.98
N ILE A 31 5.32 1.40 11.79
CA ILE A 31 6.22 1.12 10.66
C ILE A 31 6.69 2.42 9.99
N ASP A 32 5.76 3.34 9.74
CA ASP A 32 6.06 4.64 9.15
C ASP A 32 7.02 5.44 10.05
N ALA A 33 6.89 5.34 11.37
CA ALA A 33 7.78 5.99 12.33
C ALA A 33 9.23 5.47 12.23
N GLU A 34 9.42 4.17 12.00
CA GLU A 34 10.73 3.54 11.81
C GLU A 34 11.37 3.94 10.46
N TYR A 35 10.54 4.09 9.42
CA TYR A 35 10.97 4.45 8.06
C TYR A 35 11.28 5.95 7.90
N LEU A 36 10.48 6.83 8.48
CA LEU A 36 10.67 8.29 8.43
C LEU A 36 11.98 8.72 9.09
N LYS A 37 12.46 7.97 10.10
CA LYS A 37 13.76 8.17 10.74
C LYS A 37 14.94 8.02 9.78
N SER A 38 14.74 7.37 8.62
CA SER A 38 15.76 7.15 7.57
C SER A 38 15.68 8.16 6.42
N THR A 39 14.53 8.83 6.21
CA THR A 39 14.37 9.72 5.05
C THR A 39 15.21 11.00 5.18
N LYS A 40 16.20 11.13 4.29
CA LYS A 40 17.02 12.34 4.18
C LYS A 40 16.39 13.27 3.14
N TRP A 41 16.82 14.53 3.17
CA TRP A 41 16.44 15.59 2.22
C TRP A 41 16.35 15.20 0.72
N PRO A 42 17.24 14.37 0.13
CA PRO A 42 17.13 13.94 -1.28
C PRO A 42 15.89 13.08 -1.58
N ASP A 43 15.40 12.30 -0.62
CA ASP A 43 14.26 11.39 -0.85
C ASP A 43 12.98 12.18 -1.12
N ARG A 44 12.78 13.26 -0.36
CA ARG A 44 11.64 14.18 -0.51
C ARG A 44 11.67 14.92 -1.85
N LEU A 45 12.87 15.21 -2.36
CA LEU A 45 13.04 15.86 -3.66
C LEU A 45 12.71 14.88 -4.80
N ALA A 46 13.21 13.64 -4.71
CA ALA A 46 12.93 12.60 -5.69
C ALA A 46 11.43 12.28 -5.77
N ASP A 47 10.73 12.21 -4.63
CA ASP A 47 9.27 12.00 -4.59
C ASP A 47 8.49 13.11 -5.30
N ARG A 48 8.88 14.36 -5.09
CA ARG A 48 8.23 15.51 -5.74
C ARG A 48 8.48 15.53 -7.25
N ILE A 49 9.69 15.17 -7.69
CA ILE A 49 10.04 15.07 -9.11
C ILE A 49 9.29 13.90 -9.77
N ALA A 50 9.19 12.74 -9.11
CA ALA A 50 8.48 11.58 -9.62
C ALA A 50 6.97 11.84 -9.76
N ALA A 51 6.36 12.47 -8.75
CA ALA A 51 4.95 12.85 -8.80
C ALA A 51 4.65 13.90 -9.89
N PHE A 52 5.58 14.82 -10.13
CA PHE A 52 5.45 15.83 -11.18
C PHE A 52 5.64 15.23 -12.59
N GLY A 53 6.66 14.38 -12.77
CA GLY A 53 6.98 13.73 -14.04
C GLY A 53 5.92 12.72 -14.50
N GLY A 54 5.15 12.13 -13.59
CA GLY A 54 4.04 11.22 -13.90
C GLY A 54 2.71 11.91 -14.25
N SER A 55 2.63 13.25 -14.18
CA SER A 55 1.38 13.97 -14.43
C SER A 55 1.12 14.19 -15.93
N TRP A 56 -0.12 13.96 -16.35
CA TRP A 56 -0.60 14.30 -17.70
C TRP A 56 -0.39 15.78 -18.06
N LYS A 57 -0.45 16.69 -17.08
CA LYS A 57 -0.22 18.13 -17.31
C LYS A 57 1.24 18.44 -17.65
N PHE A 58 2.19 17.69 -17.09
CA PHE A 58 3.61 17.86 -17.38
C PHE A 58 3.93 17.45 -18.82
N ILE A 59 3.39 16.32 -19.28
CA ILE A 59 3.57 15.84 -20.66
C ILE A 59 3.08 16.90 -21.66
N ILE A 60 1.88 17.45 -21.45
CA ILE A 60 1.31 18.48 -22.33
C ILE A 60 2.16 19.75 -22.34
N LEU A 61 2.56 20.26 -21.17
CA LEU A 61 3.40 21.46 -21.06
C LEU A 61 4.76 21.26 -21.73
N PHE A 62 5.39 20.11 -21.52
CA PHE A 62 6.68 19.77 -22.10
C PHE A 62 6.60 19.64 -23.64
N SER A 63 5.55 19.00 -24.16
CA SER A 63 5.30 18.95 -25.60
C SER A 63 5.09 20.35 -26.20
N LEU A 64 4.33 21.22 -25.54
CA LEU A 64 4.13 22.60 -26.00
C LEU A 64 5.44 23.40 -25.98
N PHE A 65 6.28 23.22 -24.96
CA PHE A 65 7.59 23.85 -24.89
C PHE A 65 8.49 23.42 -26.05
N LEU A 66 8.60 22.11 -26.33
CA LEU A 66 9.38 21.61 -27.45
C LEU A 66 8.88 22.15 -28.79
N LEU A 67 7.55 22.16 -28.98
CA LEU A 67 6.93 22.65 -30.21
C LEU A 67 7.17 24.17 -30.38
N SER A 68 7.07 24.94 -29.29
CA SER A 68 7.39 26.37 -29.27
C SER A 68 8.87 26.62 -29.58
N TRP A 69 9.79 25.81 -29.03
CA TRP A 69 11.22 25.93 -29.29
C TRP A 69 11.57 25.70 -30.77
N VAL A 70 10.97 24.67 -31.37
CA VAL A 70 11.15 24.35 -32.79
C VAL A 70 10.58 25.47 -33.66
N ILE A 71 9.37 25.98 -33.36
CA ILE A 71 8.76 27.09 -34.10
C ILE A 71 9.63 28.35 -34.01
N LEU A 72 10.05 28.75 -32.81
CA LEU A 72 10.86 29.96 -32.60
C LEU A 72 12.22 29.90 -33.31
N ASN A 73 12.88 28.72 -33.34
CA ASN A 73 14.16 28.56 -34.04
C ASN A 73 14.02 28.30 -35.55
N SER A 74 12.87 27.79 -36.02
CA SER A 74 12.61 27.56 -37.44
C SER A 74 12.11 28.82 -38.15
N VAL A 75 11.42 29.72 -37.44
CA VAL A 75 10.99 31.00 -37.98
C VAL A 75 12.18 31.95 -38.00
N ARG A 76 12.60 32.33 -39.23
CA ARG A 76 13.77 33.19 -39.54
C ARG A 76 13.67 34.64 -39.03
N PHE A 77 12.79 34.91 -38.08
CA PHE A 77 12.49 36.24 -37.54
C PHE A 77 13.43 36.62 -36.39
N PHE A 78 13.98 35.66 -35.65
CA PHE A 78 15.01 35.88 -34.63
C PHE A 78 16.34 35.24 -35.05
N TRP A 79 17.45 35.76 -34.52
CA TRP A 79 18.80 35.19 -34.68
C TRP A 79 18.74 33.67 -34.45
N HIS A 80 19.28 32.86 -35.37
CA HIS A 80 19.24 31.39 -35.26
C HIS A 80 20.09 30.94 -34.07
N PHE A 81 19.46 30.78 -32.91
CA PHE A 81 20.11 30.33 -31.69
C PHE A 81 20.43 28.83 -31.73
N ASP A 82 19.55 28.03 -32.37
CA ASP A 82 19.74 26.59 -32.61
C ASP A 82 19.28 26.20 -34.03
N PRO A 83 20.13 26.38 -35.07
CA PRO A 83 19.81 25.99 -36.44
C PRO A 83 19.54 24.48 -36.56
N PRO A 84 18.69 24.04 -37.51
CA PRO A 84 18.53 22.61 -37.80
C PRO A 84 19.91 22.01 -38.14
N PRO A 85 20.34 20.92 -37.47
CA PRO A 85 19.54 19.85 -36.84
C PRO A 85 19.24 19.95 -35.31
N PHE A 86 19.25 21.15 -34.70
CA PHE A 86 18.92 21.40 -33.28
C PHE A 86 19.87 20.72 -32.26
N ILE A 87 21.15 21.07 -32.31
CA ILE A 87 22.20 20.44 -31.49
C ILE A 87 22.00 20.70 -29.99
N LEU A 88 21.54 21.90 -29.62
CA LEU A 88 21.37 22.26 -28.21
C LEU A 88 20.18 21.54 -27.60
N LEU A 89 19.05 21.48 -28.32
CA LEU A 89 17.88 20.73 -27.90
C LEU A 89 18.18 19.24 -27.73
N ASN A 90 18.94 18.67 -28.66
CA ASN A 90 19.34 17.26 -28.59
C ASN A 90 20.25 16.98 -27.36
N LEU A 91 21.20 17.88 -27.07
CA LEU A 91 22.07 17.77 -25.91
C LEU A 91 21.29 17.79 -24.59
N VAL A 92 20.36 18.74 -24.45
CA VAL A 92 19.53 18.88 -23.24
C VAL A 92 18.62 17.67 -23.05
N LEU A 93 17.96 17.18 -24.11
CA LEU A 93 17.12 16.00 -24.05
C LEU A 93 17.91 14.74 -23.66
N SER A 94 19.10 14.56 -24.24
CA SER A 94 19.97 13.43 -23.92
C SER A 94 20.40 13.46 -22.45
N PHE A 95 20.71 14.64 -21.91
CA PHE A 95 21.04 14.80 -20.49
C PHE A 95 19.83 14.46 -19.60
N ILE A 96 18.64 14.99 -19.88
CA ILE A 96 17.42 14.68 -19.11
C ILE A 96 17.13 13.18 -19.13
N ALA A 97 17.24 12.53 -20.29
CA ALA A 97 17.01 11.10 -20.44
C ALA A 97 18.02 10.26 -19.64
N ALA A 98 19.29 10.69 -19.57
CA ALA A 98 20.31 10.01 -18.78
C ALA A 98 20.00 10.00 -17.27
N PHE A 99 19.42 11.08 -16.74
CA PHE A 99 19.00 11.16 -15.33
C PHE A 99 17.64 10.52 -15.05
N GLN A 100 16.80 10.29 -16.08
CA GLN A 100 15.49 9.67 -15.90
C GLN A 100 15.58 8.26 -15.34
N ALA A 101 16.42 7.39 -15.92
CA ALA A 101 16.48 5.97 -15.52
C ALA A 101 16.92 5.78 -14.05
N PRO A 102 17.95 6.46 -13.51
CA PRO A 102 18.29 6.39 -12.09
C PRO A 102 17.20 6.94 -11.17
N ILE A 103 16.55 8.05 -11.52
CA ILE A 103 15.46 8.63 -10.71
C ILE A 103 14.26 7.67 -10.64
N ILE A 104 13.91 7.07 -11.78
CA ILE A 104 12.86 6.05 -11.85
C ILE A 104 13.28 4.82 -11.04
N MET A 105 14.53 4.36 -11.15
CA MET A 105 15.04 3.22 -10.38
C MET A 105 15.05 3.49 -8.88
N MET A 106 15.39 4.71 -8.44
CA MET A 106 15.32 5.12 -7.03
C MET A 106 13.88 5.14 -6.52
N SER A 107 12.93 5.65 -7.31
CA SER A 107 11.52 5.68 -6.92
C SER A 107 10.92 4.27 -6.86
N GLN A 108 11.30 3.40 -7.80
CA GLN A 108 10.94 1.98 -7.82
C GLN A 108 11.55 1.21 -6.63
N ASN A 109 12.84 1.38 -6.35
CA ASN A 109 13.51 0.72 -5.23
C ASN A 109 12.85 1.07 -3.88
N ARG A 110 12.37 2.31 -3.74
CA ARG A 110 11.64 2.74 -2.55
C ARG A 110 10.21 2.16 -2.49
N GLN A 111 9.50 2.08 -3.61
CA GLN A 111 8.20 1.38 -3.66
C GLN A 111 8.38 -0.10 -3.30
N ALA A 112 9.33 -0.80 -3.91
CA ALA A 112 9.63 -2.19 -3.61
C ALA A 112 10.02 -2.44 -2.14
N ALA A 113 10.73 -1.49 -1.52
CA ALA A 113 11.03 -1.56 -0.09
C ALA A 113 9.78 -1.44 0.79
N ARG A 114 8.82 -0.59 0.41
CA ARG A 114 7.51 -0.48 1.08
C ARG A 114 6.67 -1.73 0.87
N ASP A 115 6.53 -2.19 -0.36
CA ASP A 115 5.76 -3.39 -0.70
C ASP A 115 6.30 -4.63 0.04
N LYS A 116 7.63 -4.75 0.14
CA LYS A 116 8.27 -5.81 0.94
C LYS A 116 7.93 -5.70 2.41
N HIS A 117 7.92 -4.50 2.98
CA HIS A 117 7.57 -4.31 4.38
C HIS A 117 6.10 -4.66 4.65
N GLU A 118 5.20 -4.19 3.79
CA GLU A 118 3.76 -4.49 3.86
C GLU A 118 3.50 -5.99 3.79
N SER A 119 4.11 -6.70 2.85
CA SER A 119 3.97 -8.17 2.76
C SER A 119 4.48 -8.94 3.98
N VAL A 120 5.53 -8.48 4.67
CA VAL A 120 6.01 -9.10 5.92
C VAL A 120 4.99 -8.91 7.05
N VAL A 121 4.35 -7.75 7.08
CA VAL A 121 3.34 -7.42 8.08
C VAL A 121 2.08 -8.25 7.86
N ASP A 122 1.60 -8.32 6.63
CA ASP A 122 0.44 -9.14 6.26
C ASP A 122 0.68 -10.61 6.62
N PHE A 123 1.89 -11.11 6.37
CA PHE A 123 2.28 -12.44 6.78
C PHE A 123 2.22 -12.63 8.30
N ALA A 124 2.73 -11.67 9.08
CA ALA A 124 2.70 -11.74 10.54
C ALA A 124 1.29 -11.69 11.11
N ILE A 125 0.40 -10.85 10.56
CA ILE A 125 -1.02 -10.78 10.94
C ILE A 125 -1.70 -12.11 10.66
N ASN A 126 -1.55 -12.64 9.44
CA ASN A 126 -2.15 -13.93 9.06
C ASN A 126 -1.66 -15.07 9.95
N TYR A 127 -0.36 -15.14 10.23
CA TYR A 127 0.21 -16.14 11.11
C TYR A 127 -0.34 -16.03 12.55
N LYS A 128 -0.52 -14.81 13.06
CA LYS A 128 -1.12 -14.59 14.38
C LYS A 128 -2.60 -15.02 14.40
N ALA A 129 -3.35 -14.68 13.37
CA ALA A 129 -4.75 -15.07 13.24
C ALA A 129 -4.90 -16.60 13.18
N GLU A 130 -4.05 -17.29 12.40
CA GLU A 130 -4.01 -18.76 12.35
C GLU A 130 -3.79 -19.37 13.74
N ARG A 131 -2.86 -18.80 14.51
CA ARG A 131 -2.55 -19.28 15.86
C ARG A 131 -3.67 -19.01 16.86
N GLU A 132 -4.37 -17.88 16.76
CA GLU A 132 -5.55 -17.61 17.59
C GLU A 132 -6.71 -18.57 17.24
N VAL A 133 -6.87 -18.95 15.96
CA VAL A 133 -7.85 -19.96 15.55
C VAL A 133 -7.51 -21.33 16.15
N ASP A 134 -6.24 -21.73 16.12
CA ASP A 134 -5.78 -22.98 16.73
C ASP A 134 -6.02 -23.00 18.26
N ASP A 135 -5.74 -21.88 18.94
CA ASP A 135 -6.03 -21.74 20.38
C ASP A 135 -7.53 -21.86 20.68
N MET A 136 -8.38 -21.20 19.88
CA MET A 136 -9.84 -21.33 19.98
C MET A 136 -10.32 -22.77 19.77
N GLN A 137 -9.77 -23.49 18.78
CA GLN A 137 -10.07 -24.91 18.54
C GLN A 137 -9.69 -25.77 19.75
N SER A 138 -8.52 -25.51 20.36
CA SER A 138 -8.09 -26.22 21.56
C SER A 138 -9.06 -26.01 22.73
N HIS A 139 -9.56 -24.79 22.90
CA HIS A 139 -10.54 -24.44 23.92
C HIS A 139 -11.89 -25.10 23.66
N LEU A 140 -12.35 -25.15 22.41
CA LEU A 140 -13.57 -25.85 22.03
C LEU A 140 -13.50 -27.35 22.34
N HIS A 141 -12.40 -28.02 21.96
CA HIS A 141 -12.21 -29.44 22.29
C HIS A 141 -12.18 -29.71 23.79
N ARG A 142 -11.59 -28.81 24.58
CA ARG A 142 -11.61 -28.91 26.04
C ARG A 142 -13.04 -28.81 26.60
N ILE A 143 -13.85 -27.89 26.07
CA ILE A 143 -15.25 -27.73 26.48
C ILE A 143 -16.08 -28.96 26.08
N GLU A 144 -15.89 -29.49 24.86
CA GLU A 144 -16.57 -30.72 24.40
C GLU A 144 -16.28 -31.90 25.32
N ALA A 145 -15.02 -32.06 25.76
CA ALA A 145 -14.63 -33.10 26.70
C ALA A 145 -15.32 -32.93 28.07
N GLN A 146 -15.38 -31.70 28.59
CA GLN A 146 -16.08 -31.41 29.86
C GLN A 146 -17.59 -31.69 29.77
N ILE A 147 -18.22 -31.35 28.64
CA ILE A 147 -19.65 -31.63 28.41
C ILE A 147 -19.90 -33.14 28.38
N ALA A 148 -19.02 -33.91 27.73
CA ALA A 148 -19.12 -35.37 27.70
C ALA A 148 -19.02 -35.98 29.11
N GLU A 149 -18.07 -35.51 29.92
CA GLU A 149 -17.90 -35.96 31.32
C GLU A 149 -19.13 -35.64 32.18
N ILE A 150 -19.66 -34.41 32.10
CA ILE A 150 -20.87 -34.01 32.83
C ILE A 150 -22.07 -34.88 32.42
N ARG A 151 -22.18 -35.21 31.13
CA ARG A 151 -23.26 -36.07 30.60
C ARG A 151 -23.19 -37.48 31.18
N GLU A 152 -22.01 -38.07 31.27
CA GLU A 152 -21.79 -39.37 31.91
C GLU A 152 -22.19 -39.33 33.41
N LEU A 153 -21.77 -38.30 34.15
CA LEU A 153 -22.13 -38.14 35.56
C LEU A 153 -23.63 -37.99 35.79
N LEU A 154 -24.33 -37.28 34.89
CA LEU A 154 -25.78 -37.12 34.96
C LEU A 154 -26.51 -38.44 34.66
N ASN A 155 -26.08 -39.21 33.65
CA ASN A 155 -26.66 -40.53 33.35
C ASN A 155 -26.49 -41.48 34.54
N ALA A 156 -25.27 -41.57 35.10
CA ALA A 156 -25.00 -42.42 36.26
C ALA A 156 -25.85 -42.05 37.49
N LYS A 157 -26.15 -40.75 37.67
CA LYS A 157 -27.02 -40.29 38.75
C LYS A 157 -28.51 -40.55 38.48
N HIS A 158 -28.94 -40.49 37.23
CA HIS A 158 -30.31 -40.83 36.82
C HIS A 158 -30.62 -42.32 37.04
N ASP A 159 -29.66 -43.20 36.75
CA ASP A 159 -29.80 -44.66 36.91
C ASP A 159 -29.79 -45.13 38.38
N GLY A 160 -29.42 -44.25 39.32
CA GLY A 160 -29.34 -44.52 40.76
C GLY A 160 -30.56 -44.09 41.58
N VAL A 161 -31.64 -43.60 40.95
CA VAL A 161 -32.88 -43.18 41.64
C VAL A 161 -33.99 -44.21 41.40
N PRO A 162 -34.44 -44.96 42.44
CA PRO A 162 -35.63 -45.81 42.35
C PRO A 162 -36.93 -44.99 42.26
#